data_AF-A0A419N639-F1
#
_entry.id   AF-A0A419N639-F1
#
_cell.length_a   1.000
_cell.length_b   1.000
_cell.length_c   1.000
_cell.angle_alpha   90.00
_cell.angle_beta   90.00
_cell.angle_gamma   90.00
#
_symmetry.space_group_name_H-M   'P 1'
#
loop_
_entity.id
_entity.type
_entity.pdbx_description
1 polymer ?
#
loop_
_entity_poly.entity_id
_entity_poly.type
_entity_poly.pdbx_seq_one_letter_code
_entity_poly.pdbx_strand_id
1 'polypeptide(L)'
;MIILNTAVILEMINPRPQKNVLQWLDAQDTTQLYLTSLSVAALFTWVETLPAHQPKAALSQVLLEMLNQDFAGRLLSFDAASALYYPRVAAASKAANIEMPERDIQLAAICLNHHATLATDHADVFTHTDIALVNPWNAGDTPRWREEAAEYYVMSRKS
;
A
#
# COMPACT_ATOMS: atom_id res chain seq x y z
N MET A 1 -4.38 6.28 -8.63
CA MET A 1 -3.56 6.29 -7.40
C MET A 1 -3.62 4.94 -6.69
N ILE A 2 -2.55 4.58 -5.99
CA ILE A 2 -2.39 3.36 -5.21
C ILE A 2 -1.93 3.76 -3.81
N ILE A 3 -2.64 3.28 -2.79
CA ILE A 3 -2.26 3.43 -1.39
C ILE A 3 -1.43 2.21 -0.98
N LEU A 4 -0.22 2.45 -0.50
CA LEU A 4 0.66 1.42 0.05
C LEU A 4 0.31 1.17 1.51
N ASN A 5 -0.02 -0.07 1.84
CA ASN A 5 -0.11 -0.47 3.24
C ASN A 5 1.29 -0.52 3.89
N THR A 6 1.34 -0.46 5.21
CA THR A 6 2.58 -0.46 6.02
C THR A 6 3.52 -1.60 5.65
N ALA A 7 2.98 -2.80 5.39
CA ALA A 7 3.78 -3.98 5.03
C ALA A 7 4.62 -3.75 3.76
N VAL A 8 4.10 -3.02 2.77
CA VAL A 8 4.84 -2.73 1.51
C VAL A 8 6.06 -1.86 1.81
N ILE A 9 5.91 -0.86 2.68
CA ILE A 9 7.04 0.00 3.09
C ILE A 9 8.05 -0.76 3.94
N LEU A 10 7.58 -1.60 4.88
CA LEU A 10 8.46 -2.44 5.68
C LEU A 10 9.27 -3.41 4.81
N GLU A 11 8.69 -3.89 3.70
CA GLU A 11 9.40 -4.74 2.75
C GLU A 11 10.47 -3.95 1.96
N MET A 12 10.22 -2.69 1.60
CA MET A 12 11.24 -1.85 0.94
C MET A 12 12.49 -1.65 1.80
N ILE A 13 12.33 -1.57 3.12
CA ILE A 13 13.44 -1.38 4.07
C ILE A 13 13.98 -2.72 4.61
N ASN A 14 13.42 -3.85 4.19
CA ASN A 14 13.87 -5.18 4.58
C ASN A 14 15.27 -5.45 3.96
N PRO A 15 16.27 -5.91 4.73
CA PRO A 15 17.59 -6.26 4.18
C PRO A 15 17.57 -7.37 3.12
N ARG A 16 16.51 -8.18 3.09
CA ARG A 16 16.30 -9.26 2.11
C ARG A 16 14.85 -9.22 1.61
N PRO A 17 14.52 -8.21 0.79
CA PRO A 17 13.16 -8.03 0.30
C PRO A 17 12.80 -9.12 -0.72
N GLN A 18 11.53 -9.49 -0.80
CA GLN A 18 11.02 -10.37 -1.84
C GLN A 18 11.03 -9.64 -3.19
N LYS A 19 11.57 -10.32 -4.21
CA LYS A 19 11.82 -9.72 -5.52
C LYS A 19 10.55 -9.28 -6.26
N ASN A 20 9.46 -10.03 -6.10
CA ASN A 20 8.14 -9.72 -6.64
C ASN A 20 7.63 -8.35 -6.18
N VAL A 21 7.76 -8.01 -4.90
CA VAL A 21 7.31 -6.72 -4.36
C VAL A 21 8.11 -5.58 -4.97
N LEU A 22 9.44 -5.73 -5.05
CA LEU A 22 10.30 -4.72 -5.69
C LEU A 22 9.98 -4.57 -7.17
N GLN A 23 9.83 -5.67 -7.90
CA GLN A 23 9.46 -5.64 -9.33
C GLN A 23 8.10 -4.98 -9.56
N TRP A 24 7.13 -5.24 -8.67
CA TRP A 24 5.83 -4.60 -8.73
C TRP A 24 5.94 -3.10 -8.46
N LEU A 25 6.73 -2.68 -7.46
CA LEU A 25 6.98 -1.26 -7.16
C LEU A 25 7.68 -0.54 -8.32
N ASP A 26 8.74 -1.14 -8.88
CA ASP A 26 9.49 -0.62 -10.04
C ASP A 26 8.60 -0.47 -11.28
N ALA A 27 7.51 -1.23 -11.35
CA ALA A 27 6.55 -1.13 -12.44
C ALA A 27 5.57 0.04 -12.29
N GLN A 28 5.42 0.65 -11.10
CA GLN A 28 4.46 1.72 -10.86
C GLN A 28 5.01 3.10 -11.23
N ASP A 29 4.11 4.02 -11.57
CA ASP A 29 4.43 5.45 -11.55
C ASP A 29 4.53 5.90 -10.09
N THR A 30 5.72 6.32 -9.66
CA THR A 30 5.98 6.73 -8.28
C THR A 30 5.10 7.90 -7.85
N THR A 31 4.68 8.77 -8.77
CA THR A 31 3.76 9.89 -8.47
C THR A 31 2.34 9.42 -8.14
N GLN A 32 2.00 8.17 -8.47
CA GLN A 32 0.71 7.55 -8.19
C GLN A 32 0.71 6.73 -6.88
N LEU A 33 1.84 6.65 -6.17
CA LEU A 33 1.96 5.92 -4.91
C LEU A 33 1.73 6.85 -3.71
N TYR A 34 0.90 6.42 -2.76
CA TYR A 34 0.50 7.21 -1.61
C TYR A 34 0.65 6.41 -0.33
N LEU A 35 0.84 7.12 0.78
CA LEU A 35 0.74 6.58 2.14
C LEU A 35 -0.41 7.23 2.88
N THR A 36 -0.78 6.64 4.01
CA THR A 36 -1.79 7.22 4.89
C THR A 36 -1.18 7.63 6.23
N SER A 37 -1.86 8.52 6.94
CA SER A 37 -1.54 8.83 8.35
C SER A 37 -1.53 7.56 9.23
N LEU A 38 -2.33 6.54 8.87
CA LEU A 38 -2.35 5.24 9.53
C LEU A 38 -1.07 4.45 9.27
N SER A 39 -0.58 4.46 8.02
CA SER A 39 0.70 3.84 7.67
C SER A 39 1.85 4.50 8.42
N VAL A 40 1.85 5.85 8.51
CA VAL A 40 2.84 6.60 9.29
C VAL A 40 2.80 6.19 10.77
N ALA A 41 1.62 6.21 11.40
CA ALA A 41 1.47 5.82 12.80
C ALA A 41 1.97 4.39 13.06
N ALA A 42 1.67 3.45 12.15
CA ALA A 42 2.13 2.06 12.26
C ALA A 42 3.66 1.93 12.11
N LEU A 43 4.27 2.62 11.15
CA LEU A 43 5.73 2.62 10.94
C LEU A 43 6.48 3.12 12.18
N PHE A 44 6.08 4.27 12.73
CA PHE A 44 6.75 4.82 13.91
C PHE A 44 6.44 4.03 15.18
N THR A 45 5.25 3.43 15.30
CA THR A 45 4.97 2.47 16.38
C THR A 45 5.91 1.28 16.30
N TRP A 46 6.13 0.70 15.11
CA TRP A 46 7.07 -0.38 14.92
C TRP A 46 8.49 0.02 15.36
N VAL A 47 8.97 1.20 14.98
CA VAL A 47 10.30 1.69 15.44
C VAL A 47 10.38 1.78 16.96
N GLU A 48 9.35 2.31 17.62
CA GLU A 48 9.31 2.40 19.08
C GLU A 48 9.33 1.02 19.75
N THR A 49 8.72 0.01 19.14
CA THR A 49 8.70 -1.37 19.67
C THR A 49 9.99 -2.15 19.48
N LEU A 50 10.95 -1.65 18.67
CA LEU A 50 12.21 -2.35 18.45
C LEU A 50 13.01 -2.54 19.75
N PRO A 51 13.81 -3.61 19.87
CA PRO A 51 14.75 -3.77 20.98
C PRO A 51 15.73 -2.60 21.10
N ALA A 52 16.23 -2.33 22.30
CA ALA A 52 17.14 -1.20 22.56
C ALA A 52 18.47 -1.25 21.78
N HIS A 53 18.90 -2.42 21.32
CA HIS A 53 20.11 -2.59 20.52
C HIS A 53 19.91 -2.28 19.03
N GLN A 54 18.67 -2.06 18.57
CA GLN A 54 18.37 -1.69 17.19
C GLN A 54 18.61 -0.18 16.98
N PRO A 55 18.98 0.24 15.76
CA PRO A 55 19.30 1.63 15.46
C PRO A 55 18.03 2.49 15.30
N LYS A 56 17.20 2.60 16.36
CA LYS A 56 15.90 3.30 16.34
C LYS A 56 15.99 4.71 15.75
N ALA A 57 16.94 5.51 16.23
CA ALA A 57 17.11 6.89 15.79
C ALA A 57 17.45 6.98 14.30
N ALA A 58 18.31 6.09 13.79
CA ALA A 58 18.66 6.06 12.38
C ALA A 58 17.48 5.61 11.52
N LEU A 59 16.73 4.60 11.95
CA LEU A 59 15.53 4.13 11.26
C LEU A 59 14.43 5.21 11.22
N SER A 60 14.17 5.88 12.35
CA SER A 60 13.24 7.03 12.39
C SER A 60 13.66 8.13 11.41
N GLN A 61 14.96 8.43 11.33
CA GLN A 61 15.47 9.46 10.42
C GLN A 61 15.25 9.06 8.95
N VAL A 62 15.58 7.82 8.57
CA VAL A 62 15.36 7.31 7.21
C VAL A 62 13.87 7.35 6.84
N LEU A 63 12.98 6.95 7.76
CA LEU A 63 11.54 7.02 7.52
C LEU A 63 11.05 8.47 7.37
N LEU A 64 11.53 9.40 8.20
CA LEU A 64 11.19 10.83 8.07
C LEU A 64 11.66 11.42 6.74
N GLU A 65 12.86 11.06 6.29
CA GLU A 65 13.39 11.48 4.99
C GLU A 65 12.53 10.95 3.85
N MET A 66 12.20 9.66 3.86
CA MET A 66 11.29 9.04 2.88
C MET A 66 9.92 9.75 2.87
N LEU A 67 9.33 10.04 4.02
CA LEU A 67 8.04 10.75 4.08
C LEU A 67 8.11 12.16 3.50
N ASN A 68 9.19 12.90 3.79
CA ASN A 68 9.35 14.30 3.39
C ASN A 68 9.87 14.49 1.96
N GLN A 69 10.55 13.50 1.39
CA GLN A 69 11.12 13.58 0.05
C GLN A 69 10.32 12.73 -0.93
N ASP A 70 10.15 11.44 -0.63
CA ASP A 70 9.54 10.48 -1.55
C ASP A 70 8.01 10.48 -1.49
N PHE A 71 7.39 10.99 -0.42
CA PHE A 71 5.93 11.06 -0.28
C PHE A 71 5.40 12.47 0.05
N ALA A 72 6.21 13.50 -0.20
CA ALA A 72 5.79 14.89 -0.04
C ALA A 72 4.48 15.17 -0.80
N GLY A 73 3.45 15.65 -0.10
CA GLY A 73 2.13 15.91 -0.68
C GLY A 73 1.32 14.65 -1.04
N ARG A 74 1.79 13.45 -0.69
CA ARG A 74 1.15 12.15 -0.98
C ARG A 74 0.87 11.34 0.30
N LEU A 75 0.69 12.04 1.41
CA LEU A 75 0.23 11.49 2.69
C LEU A 75 -1.26 11.82 2.87
N LEU A 76 -2.10 10.80 2.82
CA LEU A 76 -3.55 10.94 2.97
C LEU A 76 -3.96 10.77 4.45
N SER A 77 -4.79 11.69 4.95
CA SER A 77 -5.29 11.63 6.32
C SER A 77 -6.57 10.80 6.40
N PHE A 78 -6.82 10.15 7.55
CA PHE A 78 -8.18 9.77 7.91
C PHE A 78 -8.93 11.04 8.39
N ASP A 79 -9.54 11.73 7.45
CA ASP A 79 -10.26 12.99 7.67
C ASP A 79 -11.78 12.78 7.75
N ALA A 80 -12.53 13.87 7.94
CA ALA A 80 -13.99 13.82 8.01
C ALA A 80 -14.63 13.25 6.72
N ALA A 81 -14.06 13.52 5.54
CA ALA A 81 -14.55 12.97 4.28
C ALA A 81 -14.37 11.44 4.23
N SER A 82 -13.21 10.94 4.63
CA SER A 82 -12.93 9.51 4.76
C SER A 82 -13.81 8.86 5.83
N ALA A 83 -14.05 9.54 6.96
CA ALA A 83 -14.89 9.04 8.03
C ALA A 83 -16.35 8.78 7.61
N LEU A 84 -16.88 9.48 6.60
CA LEU A 84 -18.22 9.22 6.06
C LEU A 84 -18.32 7.84 5.37
N TYR A 85 -17.21 7.27 4.89
CA TYR A 85 -17.17 5.93 4.31
C TYR A 85 -17.02 4.82 5.36
N TYR A 86 -16.58 5.15 6.58
CA TYR A 86 -16.35 4.18 7.66
C TYR A 86 -17.58 3.31 7.96
N PRO A 87 -18.81 3.86 8.15
CA PRO A 87 -19.98 3.03 8.47
C PRO A 87 -20.33 2.03 7.36
N ARG A 88 -20.08 2.38 6.09
CA ARG A 88 -20.29 1.47 4.96
C ARG A 88 -19.36 0.26 5.07
N VAL A 89 -18.07 0.50 5.32
CA VAL A 89 -17.08 -0.58 5.48
C VAL A 89 -17.42 -1.43 6.70
N ALA A 90 -17.70 -0.80 7.85
CA ALA A 90 -18.04 -1.52 9.09
C ALA A 90 -19.31 -2.40 8.93
N ALA A 91 -20.35 -1.88 8.27
CA ALA A 91 -21.56 -2.64 7.99
C ALA A 91 -21.30 -3.79 7.02
N ALA A 92 -20.49 -3.58 5.98
CA ALA A 92 -20.10 -4.62 5.05
C ALA A 92 -19.30 -5.75 5.74
N SER A 93 -18.32 -5.41 6.59
CA SER A 93 -17.56 -6.40 7.38
C SER A 93 -18.47 -7.22 8.29
N LYS A 94 -19.42 -6.56 8.96
CA LYS A 94 -20.41 -7.25 9.79
C LYS A 94 -21.30 -8.19 8.95
N ALA A 95 -21.77 -7.76 7.79
CA ALA A 95 -22.58 -8.59 6.90
C ALA A 95 -21.81 -9.81 6.36
N ALA A 96 -20.50 -9.66 6.15
CA ALA A 96 -19.61 -10.73 5.73
C ALA A 96 -19.15 -11.66 6.88
N ASN A 97 -19.53 -11.37 8.13
CA ASN A 97 -19.01 -12.04 9.34
C ASN A 97 -17.47 -12.00 9.44
N ILE A 98 -16.86 -10.92 8.98
CA ILE A 98 -15.41 -10.69 9.07
C ILE A 98 -15.15 -9.69 10.20
N GLU A 99 -14.39 -10.11 11.20
CA GLU A 99 -13.89 -9.20 12.24
C GLU A 99 -12.73 -8.38 11.68
N MET A 100 -12.97 -7.10 11.43
CA MET A 100 -12.01 -6.19 10.83
C MET A 100 -11.51 -5.19 11.87
N PRO A 101 -10.19 -5.09 12.12
CA PRO A 101 -9.64 -4.10 13.02
C PRO A 101 -10.02 -2.68 12.60
N GLU A 102 -10.22 -1.78 13.56
CA GLU A 102 -10.62 -0.39 13.30
C GLU A 102 -9.69 0.31 12.29
N ARG A 103 -8.36 0.08 12.41
CA ARG A 103 -7.36 0.61 11.48
C ARG A 103 -7.61 0.20 10.03
N ASP A 104 -8.02 -1.06 9.80
CA ASP A 104 -8.27 -1.55 8.44
C ASP A 104 -9.61 -1.01 7.91
N ILE A 105 -10.60 -0.81 8.77
CA ILE A 105 -11.85 -0.10 8.40
C ILE A 105 -11.54 1.34 7.98
N GLN A 106 -10.72 2.06 8.76
CA GLN A 106 -10.27 3.42 8.45
C GLN A 106 -9.47 3.45 7.14
N LEU A 107 -8.56 2.50 6.93
CA LEU A 107 -7.76 2.39 5.71
C LEU A 107 -8.64 2.16 4.47
N ALA A 108 -9.60 1.23 4.55
CA ALA A 108 -10.56 1.00 3.47
C ALA A 108 -11.43 2.24 3.20
N ALA A 109 -11.81 2.98 4.25
CA ALA A 109 -12.58 4.22 4.11
C ALA A 109 -11.80 5.32 3.39
N ILE A 110 -10.48 5.48 3.66
CA ILE A 110 -9.60 6.36 2.88
C ILE A 110 -9.56 5.90 1.42
N CYS A 111 -9.41 4.60 1.17
CA CYS A 111 -9.38 4.06 -0.19
C CYS A 111 -10.66 4.37 -0.97
N LEU A 112 -11.84 4.20 -0.35
CA LEU A 112 -13.13 4.53 -0.95
C LEU A 112 -13.26 6.02 -1.27
N ASN A 113 -12.88 6.90 -0.34
CA ASN A 113 -12.95 8.35 -0.53
C ASN A 113 -12.10 8.83 -1.72
N HIS A 114 -10.93 8.22 -1.90
CA HIS A 114 -9.98 8.60 -2.94
C HIS A 114 -10.07 7.75 -4.21
N HIS A 115 -11.02 6.82 -4.29
CA HIS A 115 -11.10 5.81 -5.37
C HIS A 115 -9.76 5.11 -5.63
N ALA A 116 -9.03 4.82 -4.56
CA ALA A 116 -7.68 4.27 -4.62
C ALA A 116 -7.68 2.73 -4.63
N THR A 117 -6.65 2.17 -5.25
CA THR A 117 -6.31 0.75 -5.07
C THR A 117 -5.45 0.59 -3.81
N LEU A 118 -5.75 -0.39 -2.97
CA LEU A 118 -4.94 -0.72 -1.80
C LEU A 118 -3.93 -1.82 -2.16
N ALA A 119 -2.63 -1.53 -1.99
CA ALA A 119 -1.56 -2.51 -2.06
C ALA A 119 -1.27 -3.07 -0.68
N THR A 120 -1.55 -4.36 -0.44
CA THR A 120 -1.46 -4.98 0.88
C THR A 120 -1.09 -6.47 0.78
N ASP A 121 -0.43 -7.00 1.81
CA ASP A 121 -0.08 -8.43 1.94
C ASP A 121 -1.27 -9.31 2.38
N HIS A 122 -2.34 -8.70 2.91
CA HIS A 122 -3.56 -9.37 3.37
C HIS A 122 -4.80 -8.79 2.67
N ALA A 123 -4.89 -8.96 1.34
CA ALA A 123 -5.98 -8.41 0.55
C ALA A 123 -7.33 -9.11 0.80
N ASP A 124 -7.30 -10.36 1.25
CA ASP A 124 -8.45 -11.21 1.53
C ASP A 124 -9.45 -10.58 2.50
N VAL A 125 -8.96 -9.92 3.56
CA VAL A 125 -9.81 -9.27 4.57
C VAL A 125 -10.52 -8.01 4.08
N PHE A 126 -10.23 -7.55 2.86
CA PHE A 126 -10.85 -6.36 2.25
C PHE A 126 -11.81 -6.70 1.10
N THR A 127 -11.90 -7.96 0.68
CA THR A 127 -12.61 -8.37 -0.54
C THR A 127 -14.10 -8.02 -0.54
N HIS A 128 -14.72 -7.84 0.63
CA HIS A 128 -16.12 -7.45 0.81
C HIS A 128 -16.35 -5.93 0.91
N THR A 129 -15.30 -5.11 0.79
CA THR A 129 -15.36 -3.65 1.06
C THR A 129 -15.50 -2.78 -0.20
N ASP A 130 -15.64 -3.39 -1.38
CA ASP A 130 -15.71 -2.74 -2.70
C ASP A 130 -14.47 -1.90 -3.10
N ILE A 131 -13.38 -1.97 -2.34
CA ILE A 131 -12.12 -1.30 -2.73
C ILE A 131 -11.37 -2.13 -3.77
N ALA A 132 -10.64 -1.45 -4.66
CA ALA A 132 -9.71 -2.11 -5.54
C ALA A 132 -8.50 -2.61 -4.73
N LEU A 133 -8.04 -3.83 -4.99
CA LEU A 133 -7.00 -4.50 -4.24
C LEU A 133 -5.89 -4.99 -5.15
N VAL A 134 -4.67 -4.94 -4.65
CA VAL A 134 -3.52 -5.61 -5.24
C VAL A 134 -2.65 -6.18 -4.14
N ASN A 135 -2.17 -7.40 -4.33
CA ASN A 135 -1.19 -8.01 -3.45
C ASN A 135 0.15 -8.13 -4.20
N PRO A 136 1.13 -7.24 -3.93
CA PRO A 136 2.44 -7.27 -4.58
C PRO A 136 3.24 -8.56 -4.37
N TRP A 137 2.88 -9.38 -3.37
CA TRP A 137 3.52 -10.67 -3.12
C TRP A 137 3.00 -11.78 -4.03
N ASN A 138 1.85 -11.61 -4.68
CA ASN A 138 1.34 -12.58 -5.63
C ASN A 138 2.08 -12.40 -6.97
N ALA A 139 2.90 -13.39 -7.35
CA ALA A 139 3.55 -13.42 -8.65
C ALA A 139 2.51 -13.66 -9.74
N GLY A 140 1.96 -12.60 -10.34
CA GLY A 140 0.98 -12.77 -11.42
C GLY A 140 0.35 -11.51 -12.02
N ASP A 141 0.15 -10.43 -11.28
CA ASP A 141 -0.63 -9.27 -11.79
C ASP A 141 0.24 -8.12 -12.28
N THR A 142 1.23 -8.44 -13.11
CA THR A 142 1.80 -7.42 -14.00
C THR A 142 0.74 -7.14 -15.07
N PRO A 143 0.34 -5.88 -15.32
CA PRO A 143 -0.64 -5.60 -16.37
C PRO A 143 -0.16 -6.17 -17.72
N ARG A 144 -0.94 -7.11 -18.29
CA ARG A 144 -0.63 -7.81 -19.56
C ARG A 144 -0.27 -6.89 -20.74
N TRP A 145 -0.68 -5.63 -20.72
CA TRP A 145 -0.36 -4.66 -21.77
C TRP A 145 1.16 -4.41 -21.93
N ARG A 146 1.98 -4.69 -20.91
CA ARG A 146 3.45 -4.59 -21.05
C ARG A 146 4.07 -5.77 -21.77
N GLU A 147 3.52 -6.98 -21.59
CA GLU A 147 3.97 -8.17 -22.34
C GLU A 147 3.59 -8.03 -23.81
N GLU A 148 2.35 -7.58 -24.10
CA GLU A 148 1.89 -7.31 -25.47
C GLU A 148 2.66 -6.16 -26.15
N ALA A 149 3.03 -5.10 -25.41
CA ALA A 149 3.83 -4.01 -25.94
C ALA A 149 5.29 -4.42 -26.22
N ALA A 150 5.87 -5.27 -25.37
CA ALA A 150 7.21 -5.83 -25.60
C ALA A 150 7.20 -6.81 -26.79
N GLU A 151 6.17 -7.64 -26.92
CA GLU A 151 5.97 -8.53 -28.07
C GLU A 151 5.76 -7.74 -29.37
N TYR A 152 4.97 -6.67 -29.36
CA TYR A 152 4.79 -5.77 -30.50
C TYR A 152 6.10 -5.07 -30.91
N TYR A 153 6.90 -4.65 -29.93
CA TYR A 153 8.20 -4.02 -30.17
C TYR A 153 9.22 -4.99 -30.78
N VAL A 154 9.22 -6.26 -30.35
CA VAL A 154 10.09 -7.31 -30.89
C VAL A 154 9.63 -7.78 -32.27
N MET A 155 8.32 -7.85 -32.51
CA MET A 155 7.76 -8.25 -33.80
C MET A 155 7.94 -7.17 -34.88
N SER A 156 7.86 -5.87 -34.56
CA SER A 156 8.00 -4.80 -35.56
C SER A 156 9.44 -4.55 -36.03
N ARG A 157 10.45 -5.17 -35.39
CA ARG A 157 11.86 -5.13 -35.81
C ARG A 157 12.32 -6.34 -36.62
N LYS A 158 11.43 -7.29 -36.91
CA LYS A 158 11.72 -8.46 -37.76
C LYS A 158 11.16 -8.36 -39.18
N SER A 159 10.70 -7.18 -39.61
CA SER A 159 10.28 -6.93 -40.99
C SER A 159 11.13 -5.88 -41.67
#